data_AF-A0A8H6M321-F1
#
_entry.id   AF-A0A8H6M321-F1
#
_cell.length_a   1.000
_cell.length_b   1.000
_cell.length_c   1.000
_cell.angle_alpha   90.00
_cell.angle_beta   90.00
_cell.angle_gamma   90.00
#
_symmetry.space_group_name_H-M   'P 1'
#
loop_
_entity.id
_entity.type
_entity.pdbx_description
1 polymer ?
#
loop_
_entity_poly.entity_id
_entity_poly.type
_entity_poly.pdbx_seq_one_letter_code
_entity_poly.pdbx_strand_id
1 'polypeptide(L)'
;MAMERMRQRFSQDPSYFFDETKMNLTASESNPSGRAGHIPGHPPGSWYVNRAECSKARVHGKTVAGIHGSKDNGAYSICISGGYEDDYDRGDFIVYTGTGGQFDTSFGGGRAQREDQSFLHPDNAALAKNVETGRPARVIRGPVPKGHEASVYAPSSGYRYDGLYKVTKAYLAKGRSGFQICRYELERLPNQVPLKEIIRNSP
;
A
#
# COMPACT_ATOMS: atom_id res chain seq x y z
N MET A 1 -6.66 -9.10 -19.45
CA MET A 1 -7.01 -7.75 -19.98
C MET A 1 -6.19 -6.58 -19.41
N ALA A 2 -5.72 -6.59 -18.15
CA ALA A 2 -4.74 -5.61 -17.63
C ALA A 2 -3.29 -6.16 -17.59
N MET A 3 -3.10 -7.39 -17.09
CA MET A 3 -1.81 -8.11 -17.16
C MET A 3 -1.31 -8.27 -18.60
N GLU A 4 -2.21 -8.46 -19.57
CA GLU A 4 -1.87 -8.55 -21.00
C GLU A 4 -1.28 -7.24 -21.52
N ARG A 5 -1.88 -6.09 -21.18
CA ARG A 5 -1.40 -4.76 -21.58
C ARG A 5 -0.07 -4.42 -20.92
N MET A 6 0.10 -4.86 -19.67
CA MET A 6 1.34 -4.64 -18.92
C MET A 6 2.47 -5.58 -19.40
N ARG A 7 2.15 -6.83 -19.73
CA ARG A 7 3.07 -7.75 -20.42
C ARG A 7 3.45 -7.22 -21.79
N GLN A 8 2.50 -6.69 -22.56
CA GLN A 8 2.79 -6.06 -23.84
C GLN A 8 3.70 -4.84 -23.67
N ARG A 9 3.41 -3.94 -22.71
CA ARG A 9 4.29 -2.79 -22.43
C ARG A 9 5.69 -3.21 -21.98
N PHE A 10 5.81 -4.23 -21.11
CA PHE A 10 7.11 -4.79 -20.71
C PHE A 10 7.86 -5.44 -21.87
N SER A 11 7.14 -6.22 -22.68
CA SER A 11 7.69 -6.88 -23.87
C SER A 11 8.17 -5.87 -24.92
N GLN A 12 7.58 -4.68 -24.96
CA GLN A 12 7.97 -3.61 -25.88
C GLN A 12 9.06 -2.72 -25.31
N ASP A 13 9.08 -2.50 -23.99
CA ASP A 13 10.09 -1.67 -23.32
C ASP A 13 10.33 -2.11 -21.86
N PRO A 14 11.36 -2.94 -21.61
CA PRO A 14 11.74 -3.35 -20.26
C PRO A 14 12.18 -2.18 -19.36
N SER A 15 12.60 -1.04 -19.95
CA SER A 15 13.02 0.15 -19.19
C SER A 15 11.85 0.85 -18.49
N TYR A 16 10.60 0.51 -18.83
CA TYR A 16 9.41 1.09 -18.23
C TYR A 16 9.33 0.92 -16.69
N PHE A 17 9.93 -0.14 -16.12
CA PHE A 17 10.04 -0.32 -14.66
C PHE A 17 11.21 0.44 -14.02
N PHE A 18 12.18 0.85 -14.82
CA PHE A 18 13.44 1.43 -14.37
C PHE A 18 13.50 2.95 -14.62
N ASP A 19 12.58 3.48 -15.44
CA ASP A 19 12.47 4.89 -15.75
C ASP A 19 11.29 5.52 -15.00
N GLU A 20 11.62 6.30 -13.97
CA GLU A 20 10.67 7.01 -13.12
C GLU A 20 9.76 7.98 -13.89
N THR A 21 10.24 8.50 -15.03
CA THR A 21 9.47 9.40 -15.90
C THR A 21 8.40 8.65 -16.67
N LYS A 22 8.66 7.40 -17.07
CA LYS A 22 7.69 6.51 -17.75
C LYS A 22 6.62 5.96 -16.80
N MET A 23 6.89 5.94 -15.49
CA MET A 23 5.94 5.50 -14.46
C MET A 23 5.01 6.60 -13.92
N ASN A 24 5.07 7.84 -14.44
CA ASN A 24 4.29 8.99 -13.94
C ASN A 24 4.45 9.20 -12.41
N LEU A 25 5.68 9.05 -11.89
CA LEU A 25 6.03 9.29 -10.48
C LEU A 25 6.17 10.78 -10.13
N THR A 26 6.00 11.67 -11.11
CA THR A 26 6.32 13.11 -11.01
C THR A 26 5.09 14.00 -10.84
N ALA A 27 3.96 13.48 -10.33
CA ALA A 27 2.78 14.31 -10.04
C ALA A 27 3.17 15.53 -9.18
N SER A 28 2.67 16.71 -9.55
CA SER A 28 3.12 18.00 -9.01
C SER A 28 2.95 18.07 -7.49
N GLU A 29 3.87 18.78 -6.81
CA GLU A 29 3.80 19.01 -5.36
C GLU A 29 2.55 19.80 -4.92
N SER A 30 1.88 20.43 -5.88
CA SER A 30 0.61 21.15 -5.71
C SER A 30 -0.63 20.26 -5.76
N ASN A 31 -0.52 18.96 -6.07
CA ASN A 31 -1.69 18.09 -6.14
C ASN A 31 -2.29 17.88 -4.73
N PRO A 32 -3.48 18.44 -4.43
CA PRO A 32 -4.10 18.30 -3.12
C PRO A 32 -4.54 16.86 -2.83
N SER A 33 -4.67 16.02 -3.87
CA SER A 33 -5.03 14.61 -3.73
C SER A 33 -3.85 13.70 -3.38
N GLY A 34 -2.61 14.16 -3.53
CA GLY A 34 -1.40 13.38 -3.23
C GLY A 34 -0.47 13.16 -4.43
N ARG A 35 0.75 12.74 -4.13
CA ARG A 35 1.83 12.48 -5.09
C ARG A 35 2.09 10.97 -5.21
N ALA A 36 2.31 10.47 -6.42
CA ALA A 36 2.79 9.11 -6.66
C ALA A 36 4.31 9.01 -6.47
N GLY A 37 4.85 7.82 -6.22
CA GLY A 37 6.30 7.63 -6.06
C GLY A 37 6.84 8.13 -4.72
N HIS A 38 8.15 8.37 -4.68
CA HIS A 38 8.85 8.86 -3.49
C HIS A 38 8.42 10.30 -3.11
N ILE A 39 8.50 10.62 -1.82
CA ILE A 39 8.36 11.99 -1.34
C ILE A 39 9.77 12.56 -1.09
N PRO A 40 10.13 13.72 -1.67
CA PRO A 40 11.42 14.36 -1.42
C PRO A 40 11.70 14.52 0.08
N GLY A 41 12.93 14.22 0.51
CA GLY A 41 13.33 14.28 1.92
C GLY A 41 12.89 13.10 2.79
N HIS A 42 12.15 12.14 2.22
CA HIS A 42 11.65 10.96 2.93
C HIS A 42 12.02 9.65 2.19
N PRO A 43 13.32 9.25 2.20
CA PRO A 43 13.76 8.02 1.56
C PRO A 43 13.21 6.76 2.26
N PRO A 44 13.22 5.59 1.60
CA PRO A 44 12.93 4.32 2.26
C PRO A 44 13.79 4.13 3.52
N GLY A 45 13.18 3.71 4.62
CA GLY A 45 13.74 3.68 5.96
C GLY A 45 13.37 4.88 6.84
N SER A 46 12.76 5.94 6.29
CA SER A 46 12.23 7.05 7.09
C SER A 46 11.22 6.55 8.13
N TRP A 47 11.38 7.00 9.37
CA TRP A 47 10.55 6.61 10.51
C TRP A 47 9.74 7.79 11.04
N TYR A 48 8.54 7.52 11.53
CA TYR A 48 7.57 8.50 12.03
C TYR A 48 6.94 7.99 13.32
N VAL A 49 6.71 8.85 14.30
CA VAL A 49 6.20 8.42 15.61
C VAL A 49 4.76 7.89 15.52
N ASN A 50 3.96 8.43 14.58
CA ASN A 50 2.56 8.07 14.43
C ASN A 50 2.03 8.38 13.02
N ARG A 51 0.76 8.03 12.78
CA ARG A 51 0.05 8.28 11.52
C ARG A 51 -0.11 9.76 11.19
N ALA A 52 -0.18 10.65 12.19
CA ALA A 52 -0.28 12.09 11.95
C ALA A 52 1.04 12.65 11.39
N GLU A 53 2.19 12.16 11.86
CA GLU A 53 3.49 12.52 11.28
C GLU A 53 3.66 11.96 9.86
N CYS A 54 3.20 10.74 9.59
CA CYS A 54 3.16 10.22 8.22
C CYS A 54 2.34 11.11 7.28
N SER A 55 1.21 11.65 7.76
CA SER A 55 0.34 12.55 7.01
C SER A 55 0.98 13.92 6.81
N LYS A 56 1.58 14.50 7.86
CA LYS A 56 2.33 15.77 7.80
C LYS A 56 3.50 15.69 6.81
N ALA A 57 4.23 14.57 6.82
CA ALA A 57 5.30 14.26 5.87
C ALA A 57 4.81 13.86 4.47
N ARG A 58 3.49 13.72 4.29
CA ARG A 58 2.82 13.30 3.03
C ARG A 58 3.20 11.91 2.51
N VAL A 59 4.01 11.14 3.25
CA VAL A 59 4.29 9.73 2.89
C VAL A 59 3.02 8.89 2.94
N HIS A 60 2.10 9.18 3.85
CA HIS A 60 0.78 8.58 3.86
C HIS A 60 -0.26 9.58 4.40
N GLY A 61 -1.09 10.13 3.51
CA GLY A 61 -1.93 11.30 3.81
C GLY A 61 -3.08 11.05 4.78
N LYS A 62 -3.51 9.79 4.97
CA LYS A 62 -4.59 9.45 5.90
C LYS A 62 -4.04 9.21 7.30
N THR A 63 -4.75 9.67 8.33
CA THR A 63 -4.39 9.43 9.74
C THR A 63 -4.98 8.14 10.31
N VAL A 64 -6.02 7.61 9.66
CA VAL A 64 -6.74 6.40 10.09
C VAL A 64 -6.76 5.35 8.98
N ALA A 65 -7.40 5.67 7.85
CA ALA A 65 -7.59 4.74 6.73
C ALA A 65 -6.29 4.10 6.23
N GLY A 66 -6.32 2.81 5.91
CA GLY A 66 -5.14 2.07 5.47
C GLY A 66 -4.67 2.44 4.06
N ILE A 67 -5.57 2.91 3.20
CA ILE A 67 -5.29 3.28 1.81
C ILE A 67 -5.43 4.80 1.65
N HIS A 68 -4.50 5.41 0.92
CA HIS A 68 -4.57 6.82 0.56
C HIS A 68 -4.48 6.96 -0.96
N GLY A 69 -5.56 7.44 -1.58
CA GLY A 69 -5.68 7.54 -3.03
C GLY A 69 -6.98 8.20 -3.49
N SER A 70 -7.21 8.18 -4.79
CA SER A 70 -8.52 8.41 -5.39
C SER A 70 -8.83 7.37 -6.45
N LYS A 71 -10.11 7.08 -6.69
CA LYS A 71 -10.56 6.15 -7.74
C LYS A 71 -10.09 6.57 -9.14
N ASP A 72 -9.89 7.86 -9.37
CA ASP A 72 -9.53 8.42 -10.68
C ASP A 72 -8.03 8.30 -10.94
N ASN A 73 -7.19 8.51 -9.92
CA ASN A 73 -5.73 8.58 -10.06
C ASN A 73 -4.98 7.34 -9.57
N GLY A 74 -5.63 6.51 -8.77
CA GLY A 74 -5.06 5.38 -8.04
C GLY A 74 -4.66 5.71 -6.60
N ALA A 75 -4.21 4.68 -5.90
CA ALA A 75 -3.59 4.77 -4.58
C ALA A 75 -2.15 5.26 -4.66
N TYR A 76 -1.81 6.20 -3.79
CA TYR A 76 -0.46 6.75 -3.63
C TYR A 76 0.33 5.99 -2.57
N SER A 77 -0.34 5.50 -1.54
CA SER A 77 0.30 4.84 -0.40
C SER A 77 -0.68 3.96 0.36
N ILE A 78 -0.16 2.88 0.95
CA ILE A 78 -0.87 2.03 1.91
C ILE A 78 -0.14 1.97 3.24
N CYS A 79 -0.88 1.67 4.31
CA CYS A 79 -0.37 1.44 5.65
C CYS A 79 -0.76 0.03 6.11
N ILE A 80 0.23 -0.72 6.60
CA ILE A 80 0.08 -2.08 7.13
C ILE A 80 0.47 -2.05 8.60
N SER A 81 -0.48 -2.33 9.49
CA SER A 81 -0.25 -2.29 10.95
C SER A 81 -1.06 -3.38 11.66
N GLY A 82 -1.19 -4.56 11.04
CA GLY A 82 -1.87 -5.72 11.63
C GLY A 82 -3.39 -5.58 11.80
N GLY A 83 -4.04 -4.65 11.08
CA GLY A 83 -5.47 -4.36 11.24
C GLY A 83 -6.41 -5.40 10.63
N TYR A 84 -5.91 -6.34 9.83
CA TYR A 84 -6.73 -7.37 9.17
C TYR A 84 -6.09 -8.73 9.37
N GLU A 85 -6.89 -9.71 9.80
CA GLU A 85 -6.47 -11.09 10.04
C GLU A 85 -6.02 -11.83 8.78
N ASP A 86 -6.42 -11.34 7.61
CA ASP A 86 -6.10 -11.93 6.31
C ASP A 86 -4.81 -11.37 5.69
N ASP A 87 -4.20 -10.32 6.26
CA ASP A 87 -2.96 -9.76 5.72
C ASP A 87 -1.83 -10.81 5.71
N TYR A 88 -1.07 -10.84 4.61
CA TYR A 88 0.07 -11.72 4.45
C TYR A 88 1.30 -10.92 4.02
N ASP A 89 2.25 -10.75 4.93
CA ASP A 89 3.45 -9.94 4.71
C ASP A 89 4.70 -10.83 4.63
N ARG A 90 5.35 -10.84 3.47
CA ARG A 90 6.63 -11.52 3.21
C ARG A 90 7.73 -10.53 2.82
N GLY A 91 7.60 -9.28 3.29
CA GLY A 91 8.59 -8.24 3.05
C GLY A 91 8.46 -7.67 1.64
N ASP A 92 9.14 -8.26 0.66
CA ASP A 92 9.11 -7.80 -0.73
C ASP A 92 7.84 -8.22 -1.47
N PHE A 93 7.10 -9.19 -0.94
CA PHE A 93 5.79 -9.60 -1.41
C PHE A 93 4.74 -9.45 -0.32
N ILE A 94 3.58 -8.90 -0.66
CA ILE A 94 2.49 -8.63 0.28
C ILE A 94 1.17 -9.05 -0.37
N VAL A 95 0.32 -9.74 0.38
CA VAL A 95 -1.10 -9.85 0.05
C VAL A 95 -1.89 -9.02 1.05
N TYR A 96 -2.37 -7.86 0.59
CA TYR A 96 -3.02 -6.84 1.40
C TYR A 96 -4.54 -6.97 1.34
N THR A 97 -5.20 -6.76 2.47
CA THR A 97 -6.67 -6.72 2.59
C THR A 97 -7.19 -5.30 2.36
N GLY A 98 -8.24 -5.18 1.56
CA GLY A 98 -8.96 -3.93 1.38
C GLY A 98 -9.70 -3.48 2.63
N THR A 99 -10.30 -2.30 2.54
CA THR A 99 -11.08 -1.71 3.63
C THR A 99 -12.58 -1.92 3.45
N GLY A 100 -13.32 -1.66 4.51
CA GLY A 100 -14.77 -1.80 4.58
C GLY A 100 -15.25 -3.15 5.11
N GLY A 101 -16.56 -3.26 5.21
CA GLY A 101 -17.28 -4.39 5.78
C GLY A 101 -17.06 -4.64 7.28
N GLN A 102 -16.72 -3.57 7.98
CA GLN A 102 -16.72 -3.45 9.43
C GLN A 102 -17.73 -2.34 9.79
N PHE A 103 -18.36 -2.39 10.98
CA PHE A 103 -19.15 -1.26 11.50
C PHE A 103 -18.20 -0.13 11.94
N ASP A 104 -17.52 0.49 10.98
CA ASP A 104 -16.61 1.60 11.14
C ASP A 104 -16.62 2.47 9.87
N THR A 105 -17.02 3.73 10.02
CA THR A 105 -17.05 4.70 8.93
C THR A 105 -15.72 5.42 8.73
N SER A 106 -14.71 5.15 9.58
CA SER A 106 -13.39 5.77 9.50
C SER A 106 -12.48 5.18 8.42
N PHE A 107 -12.95 4.10 7.75
CA PHE A 107 -12.18 3.30 6.78
C PHE A 107 -10.88 2.70 7.34
N GLY A 108 -10.74 2.70 8.67
CA GLY A 108 -9.71 1.98 9.39
C GLY A 108 -10.00 0.48 9.47
N GLY A 109 -8.94 -0.31 9.62
CA GLY A 109 -9.06 -1.72 10.01
C GLY A 109 -9.06 -1.90 11.52
N GLY A 110 -8.95 -3.15 11.97
CA GLY A 110 -8.78 -3.51 13.38
C GLY A 110 -10.07 -3.96 14.08
N ARG A 111 -11.19 -4.04 13.37
CA ARG A 111 -12.43 -4.64 13.88
C ARG A 111 -12.78 -5.90 13.12
N ALA A 112 -13.60 -6.75 13.73
CA ALA A 112 -14.10 -7.95 13.06
C ALA A 112 -14.93 -7.60 11.82
N GLN A 113 -14.68 -8.31 10.72
CA GLN A 113 -15.48 -8.26 9.50
C GLN A 113 -16.92 -8.73 9.78
N ARG A 114 -17.91 -8.06 9.19
CA ARG A 114 -19.36 -8.34 9.40
C ARG A 114 -20.19 -8.33 8.12
N GLU A 115 -19.63 -7.87 7.02
CA GLU A 115 -20.27 -7.85 5.70
C GLU A 115 -19.20 -7.93 4.60
N ASP A 116 -19.66 -8.17 3.38
CA ASP A 116 -18.80 -8.25 2.20
C ASP A 116 -18.18 -6.89 1.85
N GLN A 117 -16.88 -6.87 1.59
CA GLN A 117 -16.20 -5.74 0.98
C GLN A 117 -16.53 -5.65 -0.52
N SER A 118 -16.31 -4.47 -1.08
CA SER A 118 -16.55 -4.21 -2.49
C SER A 118 -15.51 -3.28 -3.09
N PHE A 119 -15.19 -3.49 -4.37
CA PHE A 119 -14.43 -2.53 -5.18
C PHE A 119 -15.22 -1.26 -5.51
N LEU A 120 -16.50 -1.17 -5.15
CA LEU A 120 -17.26 0.09 -5.16
C LEU A 120 -16.81 1.04 -4.03
N HIS A 121 -16.16 0.50 -2.99
CA HIS A 121 -15.58 1.33 -1.94
C HIS A 121 -14.45 2.20 -2.53
N PRO A 122 -14.43 3.53 -2.31
CA PRO A 122 -13.49 4.44 -2.96
C PRO A 122 -12.01 4.07 -2.78
N ASP A 123 -11.61 3.69 -1.57
CA ASP A 123 -10.23 3.29 -1.26
C ASP A 123 -9.85 1.97 -1.96
N ASN A 124 -10.78 1.01 -2.04
CA ASN A 124 -10.55 -0.25 -2.75
C ASN A 124 -10.45 -0.02 -4.25
N ALA A 125 -11.33 0.82 -4.82
CA ALA A 125 -11.26 1.25 -6.21
C ALA A 125 -9.92 1.93 -6.53
N ALA A 126 -9.43 2.79 -5.63
CA ALA A 126 -8.15 3.47 -5.79
C ALA A 126 -6.98 2.48 -5.87
N LEU A 127 -6.90 1.49 -4.97
CA LEU A 127 -5.80 0.52 -5.01
C LEU A 127 -5.94 -0.46 -6.19
N ALA A 128 -7.16 -0.85 -6.56
CA ALA A 128 -7.40 -1.65 -7.77
C ALA A 128 -6.94 -0.92 -9.04
N LYS A 129 -7.12 0.41 -9.11
CA LYS A 129 -6.66 1.24 -10.22
C LYS A 129 -5.14 1.20 -10.43
N ASN A 130 -4.35 0.90 -9.40
CA ASN A 130 -2.89 0.72 -9.55
C ASN A 130 -2.53 -0.49 -10.44
N VAL A 131 -3.39 -1.52 -10.50
CA VAL A 131 -3.19 -2.65 -11.42
C VAL A 131 -3.27 -2.18 -12.88
N GLU A 132 -4.24 -1.31 -13.19
CA GLU A 132 -4.44 -0.78 -14.54
C GLU A 132 -3.36 0.24 -14.93
N THR A 133 -3.04 1.14 -14.01
CA THR A 133 -2.12 2.26 -14.29
C THR A 133 -0.65 1.85 -14.18
N GLY A 134 -0.35 0.78 -13.43
CA GLY A 134 1.01 0.35 -13.10
C GLY A 134 1.75 1.30 -12.17
N ARG A 135 1.08 2.31 -11.62
CA ARG A 135 1.67 3.26 -10.68
C ARG A 135 1.97 2.55 -9.36
N PRO A 136 3.15 2.72 -8.78
CA PRO A 136 3.46 2.12 -7.49
C PRO A 136 2.77 2.87 -6.35
N ALA A 137 2.51 2.15 -5.27
CA ALA A 137 2.10 2.70 -4.00
C ALA A 137 3.29 2.65 -3.02
N ARG A 138 3.44 3.70 -2.20
CA ARG A 138 4.32 3.65 -1.03
C ARG A 138 3.76 2.69 0.01
N VAL A 139 4.59 1.83 0.57
CA VAL A 139 4.21 0.96 1.70
C VAL A 139 4.80 1.51 2.99
N ILE A 140 3.92 1.73 3.96
CA ILE A 140 4.27 2.14 5.31
C ILE A 140 3.92 0.98 6.24
N ARG A 141 4.87 0.51 7.04
CA ARG A 141 4.62 -0.50 8.07
C ARG A 141 4.57 0.15 9.45
N GLY A 142 3.54 -0.16 10.22
CA GLY A 142 3.38 0.24 11.62
C GLY A 142 3.53 -0.95 12.57
N PRO A 143 3.46 -0.74 13.89
CA PRO A 143 3.60 -1.81 14.85
C PRO A 143 2.37 -2.72 14.79
N VAL A 144 2.59 -4.02 14.98
CA VAL A 144 1.49 -4.99 15.08
C VAL A 144 0.92 -4.98 16.51
N PRO A 145 -0.40 -4.80 16.70
CA PRO A 145 -1.01 -4.84 18.02
C PRO A 145 -0.79 -6.17 18.74
N LYS A 146 -0.69 -6.11 20.08
CA LYS A 146 -0.63 -7.33 20.91
C LYS A 146 -1.88 -8.21 20.63
N GLY A 147 -1.66 -9.51 20.47
CA GLY A 147 -2.72 -10.48 20.17
C GLY A 147 -2.94 -10.74 18.68
N HIS A 148 -2.28 -9.99 17.79
CA HIS A 148 -2.23 -10.27 16.36
C HIS A 148 -0.94 -11.03 16.01
N GLU A 149 -0.93 -11.75 14.89
CA GLU A 149 0.24 -12.49 14.41
C GLU A 149 1.40 -11.51 14.13
N ALA A 150 2.53 -11.73 14.81
CA ALA A 150 3.69 -10.86 14.69
C ALA A 150 4.26 -10.89 13.26
N SER A 151 4.65 -9.73 12.74
CA SER A 151 5.38 -9.62 11.47
C SER A 151 6.83 -9.26 11.75
N VAL A 152 7.75 -10.07 11.24
CA VAL A 152 9.20 -9.79 11.30
C VAL A 152 9.60 -8.55 10.49
N TYR A 153 8.71 -8.05 9.63
CA TYR A 153 8.92 -6.86 8.81
C TYR A 153 8.37 -5.59 9.48
N ALA A 154 7.44 -5.72 10.43
CA ALA A 154 6.88 -4.58 11.14
C ALA A 154 7.90 -3.97 12.11
N PRO A 155 7.96 -2.63 12.23
CA PRO A 155 8.76 -2.01 13.28
C PRO A 155 8.16 -2.30 14.66
N SER A 156 9.00 -2.29 15.70
CA SER A 156 8.58 -2.47 17.10
C SER A 156 7.72 -1.30 17.60
N SER A 157 7.95 -0.10 17.05
CA SER A 157 7.24 1.13 17.36
C SER A 157 7.22 2.08 16.16
N GLY A 158 6.27 3.02 16.16
CA GLY A 158 6.12 4.01 15.09
C GLY A 158 5.88 3.39 13.71
N TYR A 159 6.04 4.20 12.68
CA TYR A 159 5.71 3.88 11.30
C TYR A 159 6.93 4.09 10.42
N ARG A 160 7.24 3.12 9.57
CA ARG A 160 8.42 3.15 8.69
C ARG A 160 8.00 3.07 7.24
N TYR A 161 8.55 3.95 6.42
CA TYR A 161 8.36 3.92 4.97
C TYR A 161 9.30 2.89 4.34
N ASP A 162 8.76 1.81 3.78
CA ASP A 162 9.55 0.65 3.31
C ASP A 162 9.76 0.61 1.79
N GLY A 163 9.35 1.67 1.10
CA GLY A 163 9.59 1.88 -0.32
C GLY A 163 8.34 1.73 -1.19
N LEU A 164 8.57 1.69 -2.49
CA LEU A 164 7.57 1.59 -3.54
C LEU A 164 7.28 0.13 -3.90
N TYR A 165 6.00 -0.18 -4.00
CA TYR A 165 5.49 -1.49 -4.38
C TYR A 165 4.51 -1.33 -5.54
N LYS A 166 4.57 -2.26 -6.47
CA LYS A 166 3.63 -2.39 -7.57
C LYS A 166 2.47 -3.29 -7.15
N VAL A 167 1.24 -2.90 -7.45
CA VAL A 167 0.08 -3.77 -7.31
C VAL A 167 -0.03 -4.65 -8.57
N THR A 168 0.15 -5.96 -8.41
CA THR A 168 0.16 -6.91 -9.53
C THR A 168 -1.20 -7.53 -9.79
N LYS A 169 -2.02 -7.68 -8.76
CA LYS A 169 -3.40 -8.19 -8.86
C LYS A 169 -4.33 -7.51 -7.87
N ALA A 170 -5.61 -7.43 -8.24
CA ALA A 170 -6.73 -7.08 -7.38
C ALA A 170 -7.87 -8.08 -7.63
N TYR A 171 -8.42 -8.70 -6.58
CA TYR A 171 -9.49 -9.70 -6.70
C TYR A 171 -10.34 -9.78 -5.43
N LEU A 172 -11.54 -10.36 -5.54
CA LEU A 172 -12.33 -10.74 -4.36
C LEU A 172 -11.94 -12.15 -3.93
N ALA A 173 -11.89 -12.37 -2.62
CA ALA A 173 -11.71 -13.69 -2.03
C ALA A 173 -12.59 -13.83 -0.80
N LYS A 174 -12.86 -15.07 -0.38
CA LYS A 174 -13.53 -15.33 0.89
C LYS A 174 -12.49 -15.23 2.02
N GLY A 175 -12.68 -14.28 2.93
CA GLY A 175 -11.82 -14.08 4.10
C GLY A 175 -12.04 -15.14 5.19
N ARG A 176 -11.16 -15.16 6.20
CA ARG A 176 -11.25 -16.11 7.33
C ARG A 176 -12.56 -16.03 8.10
N SER A 177 -13.17 -14.85 8.15
CA SER A 177 -14.48 -14.59 8.76
C SER A 177 -15.68 -15.04 7.90
N GLY A 178 -15.44 -15.52 6.67
CA GLY A 178 -16.48 -16.02 5.78
C GLY A 178 -17.11 -14.98 4.84
N PHE A 179 -16.74 -13.71 4.98
CA PHE A 179 -17.18 -12.62 4.09
C PHE A 179 -16.26 -12.46 2.89
N GLN A 180 -16.76 -11.86 1.81
CA GLN A 180 -15.95 -11.44 0.69
C GLN A 180 -15.06 -10.27 1.10
N ILE A 181 -13.78 -10.34 0.77
CA ILE A 181 -12.78 -9.30 1.02
C ILE A 181 -12.07 -8.93 -0.27
N CYS A 182 -11.74 -7.65 -0.43
CA CYS A 182 -10.88 -7.19 -1.50
C CYS A 182 -9.44 -7.56 -1.18
N ARG A 183 -8.73 -8.16 -2.13
CA ARG A 183 -7.34 -8.63 -1.98
C ARG A 183 -6.46 -8.03 -3.05
N TYR A 184 -5.25 -7.67 -2.65
CA TYR A 184 -4.24 -7.08 -3.53
C TYR A 184 -2.91 -7.81 -3.36
N GLU A 185 -2.31 -8.26 -4.45
CA GLU A 185 -0.92 -8.74 -4.44
C GLU A 185 -0.01 -7.54 -4.77
N LEU A 186 1.01 -7.33 -3.96
CA LEU A 186 2.00 -6.28 -4.15
C LEU A 186 3.41 -6.86 -4.17
N GLU A 187 4.23 -6.35 -5.09
CA GLU A 187 5.63 -6.68 -5.24
C GLU A 187 6.48 -5.43 -5.12
N ARG A 188 7.54 -5.48 -4.31
CA ARG A 188 8.46 -4.36 -4.12
C ARG A 188 9.20 -4.08 -5.42
N LEU A 189 9.29 -2.80 -5.79
CA LEU A 189 10.08 -2.41 -6.95
C LEU A 189 11.59 -2.63 -6.69
N PRO A 190 12.36 -3.03 -7.72
CA PRO A 190 13.81 -3.18 -7.62
C PRO A 190 14.51 -1.81 -7.44
N ASN A 191 15.83 -1.83 -7.27
CA ASN A 191 16.71 -0.64 -7.21
C ASN A 191 16.39 0.36 -6.08
N GLN A 192 15.82 -0.14 -4.99
CA GLN A 192 15.67 0.60 -3.74
C GLN A 192 16.59 -0.02 -2.69
N VAL A 193 16.86 0.71 -1.60
CA VAL A 193 17.58 0.16 -0.44
C VAL A 193 16.95 -1.19 -0.04
N PRO A 194 17.72 -2.27 0.12
CA PRO A 194 17.18 -3.58 0.45
C PRO A 194 16.34 -3.54 1.73
N LEU A 195 15.18 -4.20 1.73
CA LEU A 195 14.25 -4.15 2.87
C LEU A 195 14.90 -4.67 4.17
N LYS A 196 15.75 -5.69 4.07
CA LYS A 196 16.53 -6.22 5.20
C LYS A 196 17.40 -5.16 5.89
N GLU A 197 17.94 -4.21 5.12
CA GLU A 197 18.78 -3.14 5.63
C GLU A 197 17.94 -2.06 6.29
N ILE A 198 16.80 -1.72 5.68
CA ILE A 198 15.80 -0.82 6.27
C ILE A 198 15.33 -1.36 7.63
N ILE A 199 15.03 -2.65 7.73
CA ILE A 199 14.57 -3.27 8.98
C ILE A 199 15.67 -3.26 10.03
N ARG A 200 16.90 -3.62 9.67
CA ARG A 200 18.05 -3.64 10.59
C ARG A 200 18.34 -2.27 11.20
N ASN A 201 18.16 -1.21 10.41
CA ASN A 201 18.44 0.17 10.83
C ASN A 201 17.21 0.88 11.41
N SER A 202 16.09 0.17 11.58
CA SER A 202 14.88 0.72 12.19
C SER A 202 15.13 1.07 13.65
N PRO A 203 14.61 2.21 14.15
CA PRO A 203 14.57 2.51 15.58
C PRO A 203 13.83 1.44 16.39
#